data_AF-A0A3S1GBC8-F1
#
_entry.id   AF-A0A3S1GBC8-F1
#
_cell.length_a   1.000
_cell.length_b   1.000
_cell.length_c   1.000
_cell.angle_alpha   90.00
_cell.angle_beta   90.00
_cell.angle_gamma   90.00
#
_symmetry.space_group_name_H-M   'P 1'
#
loop_
_entity.id
_entity.type
_entity.pdbx_description
1 polymer ?
#
loop_
_entity_poly.entity_id
_entity_poly.type
_entity_poly.pdbx_seq_one_letter_code
_entity_poly.pdbx_strand_id
1 'polypeptide(L)'
;MKRLALSFAFSLVASAAFAFPVTVDSCGKPLTFDAPPKRAVIQDLNMAEMAFALKLQPSIVGLTGITGWYKVGPEFKAEQGAIPELAPKYPTLENLVAVQPDFFFAGWYYGMKPGGEVTPDTLARHGIKTLV
;
A
#
# COMPACT_ATOMS: atom_id res chain seq x y z
N MET A 1 -21.69 -10.15 -55.32
CA MET A 1 -21.33 -10.99 -54.16
C MET A 1 -19.85 -10.82 -53.84
N LYS A 2 -19.47 -9.93 -52.92
CA LYS A 2 -18.10 -9.82 -52.39
C LYS A 2 -18.22 -9.48 -50.90
N ARG A 3 -18.02 -10.49 -50.04
CA ARG A 3 -17.97 -10.31 -48.59
C ARG A 3 -16.51 -10.11 -48.21
N LEU A 4 -16.16 -8.89 -47.83
CA LEU A 4 -14.85 -8.55 -47.26
C LEU A 4 -14.88 -8.98 -45.79
N ALA A 5 -14.19 -10.07 -45.45
CA ALA A 5 -13.99 -10.46 -44.06
C ALA A 5 -12.80 -9.68 -43.51
N LEU A 6 -13.08 -8.69 -42.65
CA LEU A 6 -12.07 -7.92 -41.95
C LEU A 6 -11.66 -8.70 -40.69
N SER A 7 -10.50 -9.37 -40.74
CA SER A 7 -9.93 -10.06 -39.60
C SER A 7 -9.39 -9.04 -38.58
N PHE A 8 -10.04 -8.96 -37.42
CA PHE A 8 -9.56 -8.18 -36.29
C PHE A 8 -8.43 -8.96 -35.60
N ALA A 9 -7.18 -8.58 -35.85
CA ALA A 9 -6.04 -9.10 -35.12
C ALA A 9 -6.05 -8.48 -33.72
N PHE A 10 -6.53 -9.24 -32.73
CA PHE A 10 -6.48 -8.85 -31.33
C PHE A 10 -5.07 -9.10 -30.81
N SER A 11 -4.23 -8.05 -30.83
CA SER A 11 -2.90 -8.09 -30.23
C SER A 11 -3.04 -8.27 -28.72
N LEU A 12 -2.73 -9.47 -28.22
CA LEU A 12 -2.57 -9.73 -26.79
C LEU A 12 -1.37 -8.91 -26.30
N VAL A 13 -1.61 -7.74 -25.71
CA VAL A 13 -0.61 -7.09 -24.88
C VAL A 13 -0.49 -7.93 -23.62
N ALA A 14 0.49 -8.82 -23.57
CA ALA A 14 0.84 -9.58 -22.37
C ALA A 14 1.37 -8.59 -21.34
N SER A 15 0.48 -8.11 -20.46
CA SER A 15 0.89 -7.49 -19.21
C SER A 15 1.68 -8.55 -18.44
N ALA A 16 2.90 -8.23 -18.02
CA ALA A 16 3.65 -9.09 -17.11
C ALA A 16 2.93 -9.10 -15.76
N ALA A 17 1.90 -9.93 -15.64
CA ALA A 17 1.33 -10.29 -14.35
C ALA A 17 2.44 -11.04 -13.62
N PHE A 18 2.99 -10.46 -12.55
CA PHE A 18 3.77 -11.25 -11.60
C PHE A 18 2.86 -12.41 -11.17
N ALA A 19 3.27 -13.63 -11.52
CA ALA A 19 2.57 -14.81 -11.06
C ALA A 19 2.75 -14.86 -9.55
N PHE A 20 1.66 -14.66 -8.81
CA PHE A 20 1.65 -14.89 -7.38
C PHE A 20 1.87 -16.39 -7.11
N PRO A 21 2.55 -16.75 -6.00
CA PRO A 21 3.00 -15.87 -4.93
C PRO A 21 4.28 -15.07 -5.23
N VAL A 22 4.40 -13.88 -4.63
CA VAL A 22 5.60 -13.04 -4.65
C VAL A 22 6.21 -13.00 -3.26
N THR A 23 7.49 -13.37 -3.14
CA THR A 23 8.24 -13.28 -1.89
C THR A 23 9.26 -12.14 -1.98
N VAL A 24 9.26 -11.27 -0.98
CA VAL A 24 10.24 -10.19 -0.81
C VAL A 24 11.02 -10.41 0.49
N ASP A 25 12.27 -9.96 0.51
CA ASP A 25 13.03 -9.87 1.76
C ASP A 25 12.69 -8.54 2.46
N SER A 26 12.13 -8.61 3.67
CA SER A 26 11.91 -7.44 4.52
C SER A 26 12.80 -7.58 5.76
N CYS A 27 13.88 -6.79 5.78
CA CYS A 27 14.87 -6.80 6.85
C CYS A 27 15.42 -8.21 7.18
N GLY A 28 15.71 -9.05 6.18
CA GLY A 28 16.22 -10.41 6.36
C GLY A 28 15.16 -11.45 6.71
N LYS A 29 13.87 -11.08 6.70
CA LYS A 29 12.75 -12.02 6.86
C LYS A 29 12.00 -12.15 5.53
N PRO A 30 11.74 -13.39 5.05
CA PRO A 30 10.93 -13.58 3.86
C PRO A 30 9.47 -13.21 4.15
N LEU A 31 8.90 -12.37 3.29
CA LEU A 31 7.50 -11.96 3.33
C LEU A 31 6.84 -12.35 2.01
N THR A 32 5.88 -13.26 2.06
CA THR A 32 5.17 -13.76 0.87
C THR A 32 3.79 -13.13 0.75
N PHE A 33 3.47 -12.66 -0.44
CA PHE A 33 2.14 -12.20 -0.84
C PHE A 33 1.56 -13.20 -1.84
N ASP A 34 0.33 -13.66 -1.59
CA ASP A 34 -0.39 -14.62 -2.45
C ASP A 34 -1.30 -13.91 -3.46
N ALA A 35 -1.52 -12.61 -3.25
CA ALA A 35 -2.24 -11.69 -4.12
C ALA A 35 -1.77 -10.25 -3.82
N PRO A 36 -2.03 -9.28 -4.72
CA PRO A 36 -1.75 -7.88 -4.42
C PRO A 36 -2.57 -7.42 -3.21
N PRO A 37 -2.00 -6.60 -2.31
CA PRO A 37 -2.77 -5.92 -1.27
C PRO A 37 -3.92 -5.11 -1.85
N LYS A 38 -5.08 -5.16 -1.18
CA LYS A 38 -6.32 -4.47 -1.59
C LYS A 38 -6.73 -3.39 -0.61
N ARG A 39 -6.18 -3.41 0.61
CA ARG A 39 -6.51 -2.49 1.70
C ARG A 39 -5.24 -2.09 2.44
N ALA A 40 -4.37 -1.37 1.75
CA ALA A 40 -3.12 -0.89 2.29
C ALA A 40 -3.31 0.35 3.17
N VAL A 41 -2.58 0.41 4.28
CA VAL A 41 -2.27 1.67 4.97
C VAL A 41 -0.80 1.98 4.73
N ILE A 42 -0.49 3.22 4.37
CA ILE A 42 0.87 3.67 4.09
C ILE A 42 1.28 4.73 5.11
N GLN A 43 2.37 4.49 5.83
CA GLN A 43 2.95 5.45 6.78
C GLN A 43 4.00 6.31 6.08
N ASP A 44 4.05 7.59 6.41
CA ASP A 44 5.08 8.56 6.02
C ASP A 44 4.92 9.12 4.59
N LEU A 45 5.42 10.34 4.40
CA LEU A 45 5.26 11.13 3.18
C LEU A 45 5.95 10.45 1.98
N ASN A 46 7.19 10.03 2.15
CA ASN A 46 7.98 9.40 1.10
C ASN A 46 7.37 8.07 0.60
N MET A 47 6.84 7.26 1.51
CA MET A 47 6.19 5.99 1.16
C MET A 47 4.85 6.22 0.47
N ALA A 48 4.09 7.23 0.91
CA ALA A 48 2.87 7.65 0.23
C ALA A 48 3.15 8.14 -1.20
N GLU A 49 4.14 9.02 -1.38
CA GLU A 49 4.57 9.50 -2.71
C GLU A 49 5.04 8.35 -3.61
N MET A 50 5.78 7.38 -3.07
CA MET A 50 6.18 6.20 -3.84
C MET A 50 4.94 5.38 -4.27
N ALA A 51 3.98 5.18 -3.38
CA ALA A 51 2.75 4.48 -3.72
C ALA A 51 1.93 5.23 -4.79
N PHE A 52 1.93 6.56 -4.73
CA PHE A 52 1.24 7.41 -5.71
C PHE A 52 1.91 7.38 -7.08
N ALA A 53 3.24 7.44 -7.13
CA ALA A 53 4.01 7.30 -8.36
C ALA A 53 3.76 5.95 -9.05
N LEU A 54 3.51 4.89 -8.27
CA LEU A 54 3.13 3.56 -8.76
C LEU A 54 1.64 3.41 -9.07
N LYS A 55 0.84 4.47 -8.89
CA LYS A 55 -0.61 4.49 -9.12
C LYS A 55 -1.41 3.51 -8.23
N LEU A 56 -0.95 3.29 -7.00
CA LEU A 56 -1.54 2.32 -6.06
C LEU A 56 -2.69 2.88 -5.21
N GLN A 57 -3.06 4.14 -5.39
CA GLN A 57 -4.17 4.82 -4.70
C GLN A 57 -5.44 3.95 -4.58
N PRO A 58 -5.89 3.20 -5.61
CA PRO A 58 -7.10 2.38 -5.51
C PRO A 58 -7.04 1.26 -4.45
N SER A 59 -5.85 0.85 -4.04
CA SER A 59 -5.63 -0.17 -3.00
C SER A 59 -5.36 0.43 -1.62
N ILE A 60 -5.33 1.76 -1.46
CA ILE A 60 -4.98 2.42 -0.20
C ILE A 60 -6.26 2.85 0.53
N VAL A 61 -6.40 2.43 1.77
CA VAL A 61 -7.55 2.79 2.64
C VAL A 61 -7.19 3.83 3.70
N GLY A 62 -5.91 4.18 3.83
CA GLY A 62 -5.49 5.27 4.69
C GLY A 62 -4.01 5.60 4.60
N LEU A 63 -3.69 6.82 4.98
CA LEU A 63 -2.32 7.30 5.20
C LEU A 63 -2.11 7.62 6.68
N THR A 64 -0.88 7.61 7.13
CA THR A 64 -0.53 7.94 8.52
C THR A 64 0.83 8.64 8.57
N GLY A 65 1.04 9.50 9.57
CA GLY A 65 2.35 10.09 9.85
C GLY A 65 2.82 11.18 8.89
N ILE A 66 1.91 11.97 8.31
CA ILE A 66 2.27 12.98 7.32
C ILE A 66 2.13 14.38 7.91
N THR A 67 0.92 14.86 8.16
CA THR A 67 0.67 16.27 8.51
C THR A 67 1.16 16.65 9.91
N GLY A 68 1.44 15.67 10.77
CA GLY A 68 2.04 15.90 12.07
C GLY A 68 3.54 16.19 12.05
N TRP A 69 4.22 15.97 10.92
CA TRP A 69 5.67 16.17 10.75
C TRP A 69 6.03 17.03 9.53
N TYR A 70 5.20 17.01 8.49
CA TYR A 70 5.48 17.62 7.20
C TYR A 70 4.41 18.62 6.76
N LYS A 71 4.81 19.57 5.93
CA LYS A 71 3.90 20.37 5.11
C LYS A 71 3.80 19.70 3.75
N VAL A 72 2.58 19.47 3.28
CA VAL A 72 2.33 18.87 1.97
C VAL A 72 1.89 19.90 0.95
N GLY A 73 2.37 19.76 -0.28
CA GLY A 73 2.03 20.65 -1.39
C GLY A 73 0.69 20.31 -2.06
N PRO A 74 0.22 21.17 -2.98
CA PRO A 74 -1.02 20.93 -3.72
C PRO A 74 -0.96 19.69 -4.62
N GLU A 75 0.21 19.34 -5.14
CA GLU A 75 0.42 18.14 -5.96
C GLU A 75 0.17 16.85 -5.16
N PHE A 76 0.79 16.73 -3.99
CA PHE A 76 0.53 15.63 -3.06
C PHE A 76 -0.96 15.54 -2.71
N LYS A 77 -1.62 16.68 -2.43
CA LYS A 77 -3.06 16.69 -2.12
C LYS A 77 -3.92 16.23 -3.29
N ALA A 78 -3.53 16.58 -4.52
CA ALA A 78 -4.21 16.11 -5.72
C ALA A 78 -4.07 14.58 -5.88
N GLU A 79 -2.87 14.03 -5.67
CA GLU A 79 -2.64 12.58 -5.74
C GLU A 79 -3.29 11.81 -4.59
N GLN A 80 -3.27 12.36 -3.38
CA GLN A 80 -3.94 11.81 -2.20
C GLN A 80 -5.45 11.69 -2.43
N GLY A 81 -6.06 12.68 -3.09
CA GLY A 81 -7.50 12.69 -3.37
C GLY A 81 -8.34 12.49 -2.12
N ALA A 82 -9.17 11.44 -2.13
CA ALA A 82 -10.08 11.11 -1.02
C ALA A 82 -9.47 10.16 0.04
N ILE A 83 -8.22 9.75 -0.09
CA ILE A 83 -7.59 8.84 0.87
C ILE A 83 -7.42 9.58 2.22
N PRO A 84 -8.03 9.08 3.31
CA PRO A 84 -7.96 9.76 4.60
C PRO A 84 -6.58 9.61 5.23
N GLU A 85 -6.14 10.63 5.96
CA GLU A 85 -5.04 10.48 6.92
C GLU A 85 -5.61 10.04 8.26
N LEU A 86 -5.34 8.80 8.68
CA LEU A 86 -5.93 8.17 9.87
C LEU A 86 -5.28 8.66 11.17
N ALA A 87 -4.00 9.03 11.10
CA ALA A 87 -3.25 9.57 12.20
C ALA A 87 -2.20 10.56 11.68
N PRO A 88 -2.13 11.80 12.21
CA PRO A 88 -1.16 12.79 11.72
C PRO A 88 0.30 12.42 12.07
N LYS A 89 0.51 11.59 13.10
CA LYS A 89 1.81 11.12 13.56
C LYS A 89 1.84 9.59 13.59
N TYR A 90 2.21 9.00 14.73
CA TYR A 90 2.18 7.56 14.92
C TYR A 90 0.73 7.07 15.00
N PRO A 91 0.34 6.06 14.20
CA PRO A 91 -0.95 5.42 14.37
C PRO A 91 -0.96 4.56 15.64
N THR A 92 -2.13 4.45 16.26
CA THR A 92 -2.38 3.42 17.27
C THR A 92 -2.83 2.11 16.61
N LEU A 93 -2.88 1.03 17.37
CA LEU A 93 -3.45 -0.23 16.89
C LEU A 93 -4.91 -0.04 16.45
N GLU A 94 -5.70 0.71 17.22
CA GLU A 94 -7.10 1.03 16.93
C GLU A 94 -7.26 1.78 15.61
N ASN A 95 -6.39 2.76 15.32
CA ASN A 95 -6.43 3.47 14.04
C ASN A 95 -6.29 2.50 12.86
N LEU A 96 -5.38 1.52 12.99
CA LEU A 96 -5.12 0.55 11.93
C LEU A 96 -6.25 -0.48 11.83
N VAL A 97 -6.64 -1.16 12.91
CA VAL A 97 -7.64 -2.24 12.82
C VAL A 97 -9.04 -1.73 12.46
N ALA A 98 -9.37 -0.47 12.77
CA ALA A 98 -10.66 0.14 12.42
C ALA A 98 -10.91 0.19 10.91
N VAL A 99 -9.87 0.31 10.09
CA VAL A 99 -9.99 0.32 8.62
C VAL A 99 -9.79 -1.06 8.00
N GLN A 100 -9.60 -2.11 8.80
CA GLN A 100 -9.42 -3.49 8.36
C GLN A 100 -8.42 -3.63 7.18
N PRO A 101 -7.17 -3.17 7.34
CA PRO A 101 -6.19 -3.27 6.28
C PRO A 101 -5.73 -4.72 6.12
N ASP A 102 -5.25 -5.07 4.93
CA ASP A 102 -4.54 -6.34 4.68
C ASP A 102 -3.02 -6.14 4.64
N PHE A 103 -2.57 -4.89 4.57
CA PHE A 103 -1.18 -4.52 4.43
C PHE A 103 -0.89 -3.18 5.11
N PHE A 104 0.21 -3.11 5.86
CA PHE A 104 0.75 -1.87 6.41
C PHE A 104 2.20 -1.70 5.94
N PHE A 105 2.45 -0.64 5.18
CA PHE A 105 3.79 -0.31 4.71
C PHE A 105 4.33 0.86 5.53
N ALA A 106 5.34 0.60 6.34
CA ALA A 106 5.83 1.56 7.31
C ALA A 106 7.23 1.19 7.80
N GLY A 107 8.04 2.19 8.14
CA GLY A 107 9.38 1.94 8.66
C GLY A 107 9.47 1.80 10.17
N TRP A 108 10.63 1.31 10.64
CA TRP A 108 10.97 1.26 12.06
C TRP A 108 11.18 2.64 12.66
N TYR A 109 10.79 2.81 13.91
CA TYR A 109 10.88 4.02 14.75
C TYR A 109 10.02 5.21 14.32
N TYR A 110 9.61 5.32 13.06
CA TYR A 110 8.73 6.39 12.55
C TYR A 110 7.33 5.90 12.13
N GLY A 111 7.09 4.59 12.13
CA GLY A 111 5.78 3.97 11.88
C GLY A 111 5.48 2.77 12.77
N MET A 112 6.46 1.88 12.92
CA MET A 112 6.44 0.76 13.86
C MET A 112 7.52 0.94 14.91
N LYS A 113 7.20 0.71 16.18
CA LYS A 113 8.17 0.89 17.28
C LYS A 113 8.45 -0.44 17.97
N PRO A 114 9.72 -0.90 18.04
CA PRO A 114 10.07 -2.08 18.83
C PRO A 114 9.57 -1.97 20.27
N GLY A 115 8.87 -2.99 20.76
CA GLY A 115 8.24 -2.99 22.09
C GLY A 115 6.98 -2.13 22.22
N GLY A 116 6.51 -1.50 21.15
CA GLY A 116 5.26 -0.75 21.10
C GLY A 116 4.06 -1.60 20.66
N GLU A 117 2.89 -0.97 20.56
CA GLU A 117 1.64 -1.64 20.19
C GLU A 117 1.53 -1.92 18.69
N VAL A 118 2.21 -1.14 17.86
CA VAL A 118 2.21 -1.27 16.39
C VAL A 118 3.56 -1.85 15.95
N THR A 119 3.55 -3.15 15.66
CA THR A 119 4.69 -3.96 15.23
C THR A 119 4.22 -5.04 14.27
N PRO A 120 5.12 -5.67 13.48
CA PRO A 120 4.77 -6.83 12.66
C PRO A 120 4.08 -7.94 13.45
N ASP A 121 4.60 -8.28 14.63
CA ASP A 121 4.07 -9.38 15.44
C ASP A 121 2.68 -9.06 16.00
N THR A 122 2.43 -7.82 16.43
CA THR A 122 1.11 -7.41 16.94
C THR A 122 0.08 -7.35 15.82
N LEU A 123 0.47 -6.81 14.65
CA LEU A 123 -0.40 -6.64 13.48
C LEU A 123 -0.71 -7.97 12.77
N ALA A 124 0.22 -8.93 12.75
CA ALA A 124 0.00 -10.25 12.17
C ALA A 124 -1.17 -11.01 12.82
N ARG A 125 -1.42 -10.78 14.12
CA ARG A 125 -2.58 -11.36 14.84
C ARG A 125 -3.93 -10.86 14.33
N HIS A 126 -3.93 -9.74 13.59
CA HIS A 126 -5.10 -9.15 12.96
C HIS A 126 -5.14 -9.40 11.43
N GLY A 127 -4.25 -10.26 10.91
CA GLY A 127 -4.19 -10.56 9.48
C GLY A 127 -3.54 -9.47 8.63
N ILE A 128 -2.86 -8.51 9.25
CA ILE A 128 -2.21 -7.39 8.58
C ILE A 128 -0.76 -7.78 8.28
N LYS A 129 -0.40 -7.93 7.01
CA LYS A 129 1.00 -8.11 6.60
C LYS A 129 1.74 -6.77 6.70
N THR A 130 3.00 -6.79 7.10
CA THR A 130 3.82 -5.58 7.22
C THR A 130 5.05 -5.66 6.35
N LEU A 131 5.28 -4.64 5.53
CA LEU A 131 6.57 -4.43 4.87
C LEU A 131 7.27 -3.28 5.59
N VAL A 132 8.51 -3.52 6.00
CA VAL A 132 9.38 -2.54 6.67
C VAL A 132 10.43 -2.00 5.72
#